data_AF-Q4SMT8-F1
#
_entry.id   AF-Q4SMT8-F1
#
_cell.length_a   1.000
_cell.length_b   1.000
_cell.length_c   1.000
_cell.angle_alpha   90.00
_cell.angle_beta   90.00
_cell.angle_gamma   90.00
#
_symmetry.space_group_name_H-M   'P 1'
#
loop_
_entity.id
_entity.type
_entity.pdbx_description
1 polymer ?
#
loop_
_entity_poly.entity_id
_entity_poly.type
_entity_poly.pdbx_seq_one_letter_code
_entity_poly.pdbx_strand_id
1 'polypeptide(L)'
;MSIIGAEDEDFENEINDAPGDQWKCFNDIEQLKERPTHLLVFLQHVILQFDPAPLLCYLHVDLFKNLSAKETKKHFVEFCSTFLDKGAVLRVTTPGNVAFELDRNRPDQLSEEQQKRMAEEVQAMQAAEVAKQLEDFRQKRMMGMTLNELELQDVESHYPTDRIPLEMKEKSVAENLLDKMSETQSVFAY
;
A
#
# COMPACT_ATOMS: atom_id res chain seq x y z
N MET A 1 13.77 -18.49 39.71
CA MET A 1 13.74 -19.74 38.93
C MET A 1 12.87 -19.47 37.72
N SER A 2 13.40 -19.57 36.50
CA SER A 2 12.55 -19.67 35.32
C SER A 2 11.91 -21.05 35.29
N ILE A 3 10.62 -21.08 35.01
CA ILE A 3 9.88 -22.32 34.76
C ILE A 3 10.13 -22.65 33.29
N ILE A 4 10.68 -23.83 33.01
CA ILE A 4 10.90 -24.33 31.65
C ILE A 4 9.60 -25.03 31.22
N GLY A 5 9.04 -24.61 30.09
CA GLY A 5 7.88 -25.24 29.48
C GLY A 5 8.25 -26.60 28.91
N ALA A 6 7.36 -27.58 29.06
CA ALA A 6 7.60 -28.95 28.59
C ALA A 6 7.70 -29.08 27.05
N GLU A 7 7.34 -28.02 26.32
CA GLU A 7 7.36 -27.94 24.86
C GLU A 7 8.40 -26.92 24.35
N ASP A 8 9.18 -26.28 25.23
CA ASP A 8 10.11 -25.20 24.83
C ASP A 8 11.16 -25.67 23.80
N GLU A 9 11.58 -26.95 23.85
CA GLU A 9 12.54 -27.55 22.90
C GLU A 9 11.98 -27.67 21.47
N ASP A 10 10.65 -27.77 21.31
CA ASP A 10 9.99 -27.93 20.01
C ASP A 10 9.78 -26.58 19.29
N PHE A 11 9.83 -25.46 20.02
CA PHE A 11 9.53 -24.11 19.54
C PHE A 11 10.74 -23.15 19.50
N GLU A 12 11.96 -23.61 19.80
CA GLU A 12 13.15 -22.73 19.87
C GLU A 12 13.43 -21.94 18.59
N ASN A 13 13.04 -22.49 17.43
CA ASN A 13 13.20 -21.81 16.13
C ASN A 13 12.15 -20.71 15.91
N GLU A 14 10.96 -20.82 16.50
CA GLU A 14 9.87 -19.83 16.37
C GLU A 14 10.05 -18.65 17.34
N ILE A 15 10.73 -18.87 18.47
CA ILE A 15 10.94 -17.85 19.52
C ILE A 15 12.01 -16.82 19.13
N ASN A 16 12.94 -17.17 18.22
CA ASN A 16 14.02 -16.27 17.79
C ASN A 16 13.59 -15.24 16.71
N ASP A 17 12.37 -15.34 16.17
CA ASP A 17 11.79 -14.39 15.22
C ASP A 17 11.25 -13.14 15.93
N ALA A 18 12.07 -12.53 16.79
CA ALA A 18 11.80 -11.17 17.24
C ALA A 18 11.69 -10.26 16.00
N PRO A 19 10.79 -9.25 15.97
CA PRO A 19 10.64 -8.33 14.84
C PRO A 19 11.99 -7.73 14.43
N GLY A 20 12.61 -8.27 13.40
CA GLY A 20 13.87 -7.76 12.89
C GLY A 20 13.68 -6.39 12.26
N ASP A 21 14.79 -5.80 11.79
CA ASP A 21 14.78 -4.56 11.00
C ASP A 21 13.87 -4.65 9.75
N GLN A 22 13.54 -5.87 9.32
CA GLN A 22 12.67 -6.19 8.20
C GLN A 22 11.22 -5.68 8.38
N TRP A 23 10.69 -5.64 9.61
CA TRP A 23 9.34 -5.15 9.87
C TRP A 23 9.25 -3.61 9.84
N LYS A 24 10.40 -2.91 9.81
CA LYS A 24 10.44 -1.44 9.85
C LYS A 24 9.79 -0.80 8.63
N CYS A 25 9.81 -1.48 7.48
CA CYS A 25 9.17 -0.97 6.26
C CYS A 25 7.64 -0.82 6.39
N PHE A 26 6.99 -1.58 7.28
CA PHE A 26 5.55 -1.46 7.56
C PHE A 26 5.23 -0.38 8.61
N ASN A 27 6.23 0.31 9.17
CA ASN A 27 5.98 1.39 10.12
C ASN A 27 5.50 2.68 9.42
N ASP A 28 5.87 2.86 8.15
CA ASP A 28 5.65 4.10 7.43
C ASP A 28 5.42 3.84 5.94
N ILE A 29 4.37 4.44 5.37
CA ILE A 29 3.97 4.25 3.98
C ILE A 29 5.02 4.75 2.99
N GLU A 30 5.82 5.76 3.34
CA GLU A 30 6.87 6.27 2.46
C GLU A 30 8.04 5.30 2.35
N GLN A 31 8.27 4.44 3.35
CA GLN A 31 9.22 3.34 3.26
C GLN A 31 8.62 2.13 2.52
N LEU A 32 7.35 1.83 2.79
CA LEU A 32 6.69 0.67 2.21
C LEU A 32 6.56 0.77 0.69
N LYS A 33 6.27 1.96 0.15
CA LYS A 33 6.08 2.15 -1.29
C LYS A 33 7.35 1.91 -2.13
N GLU A 34 8.52 1.98 -1.51
CA GLU A 34 9.80 1.66 -2.15
C GLU A 34 10.07 0.15 -2.21
N ARG A 35 9.19 -0.66 -1.62
CA ARG A 35 9.32 -2.12 -1.46
C ARG A 35 8.12 -2.82 -2.15
N PRO A 36 8.18 -3.09 -3.46
CA PRO A 36 7.00 -3.52 -4.22
C PRO A 36 6.40 -4.84 -3.73
N THR A 37 7.19 -5.81 -3.26
CA THR A 37 6.65 -7.06 -2.70
C THR A 37 5.88 -6.77 -1.43
N HIS A 38 6.48 -6.00 -0.53
CA HIS A 38 5.90 -5.67 0.77
C HIS A 38 4.62 -4.85 0.60
N LEU A 39 4.64 -3.89 -0.35
CA LEU A 39 3.48 -3.10 -0.71
C LEU A 39 2.33 -3.97 -1.25
N LEU A 40 2.62 -4.96 -2.10
CA LEU A 40 1.57 -5.85 -2.64
C LEU A 40 0.95 -6.74 -1.57
N VAL A 41 1.75 -7.28 -0.65
CA VAL A 41 1.21 -8.06 0.47
C VAL A 41 0.32 -7.19 1.36
N PHE A 42 0.75 -5.97 1.67
CA PHE A 42 -0.08 -5.01 2.39
C PHE A 42 -1.34 -4.62 1.62
N LEU A 43 -1.24 -4.37 0.32
CA LEU A 43 -2.38 -4.04 -0.54
C LEU A 43 -3.40 -5.17 -0.55
N GLN A 44 -2.95 -6.43 -0.64
CA GLN A 44 -3.84 -7.58 -0.58
C GLN A 44 -4.56 -7.68 0.77
N HIS A 45 -3.85 -7.44 1.88
CA HIS A 45 -4.48 -7.35 3.21
C HIS A 45 -5.57 -6.28 3.24
N VAL A 46 -5.27 -5.08 2.73
CA VAL A 46 -6.22 -3.96 2.71
C VAL A 46 -7.43 -4.27 1.84
N ILE A 47 -7.25 -4.86 0.65
CA ILE A 47 -8.37 -5.26 -0.23
C ILE A 47 -9.30 -6.27 0.46
N LEU A 48 -8.76 -7.17 1.28
CA LEU A 48 -9.54 -8.25 1.91
C LEU A 48 -10.16 -7.84 3.25
N GLN A 49 -9.55 -6.92 3.99
CA GLN A 49 -9.93 -6.60 5.38
C GLN A 49 -10.49 -5.17 5.55
N PHE A 50 -10.23 -4.27 4.61
CA PHE A 50 -10.55 -2.84 4.70
C PHE A 50 -11.19 -2.32 3.41
N ASP A 51 -11.57 -1.05 3.43
CA ASP A 51 -11.81 -0.28 2.21
C ASP A 51 -10.46 0.04 1.54
N PRO A 52 -10.23 -0.40 0.28
CA PRO A 52 -9.00 -0.11 -0.43
C PRO A 52 -8.92 1.32 -0.95
N ALA A 53 -10.03 2.08 -0.98
CA ALA A 53 -10.07 3.41 -1.57
C ALA A 53 -9.05 4.40 -0.96
N PRO A 54 -8.89 4.52 0.38
CA PRO A 54 -7.92 5.43 0.98
C PRO A 54 -6.47 5.12 0.59
N LEU A 55 -6.08 3.84 0.59
CA LEU A 55 -4.72 3.41 0.22
C LEU A 55 -4.47 3.64 -1.28
N LEU A 56 -5.38 3.21 -2.14
CA LEU A 56 -5.26 3.39 -3.58
C LEU A 56 -5.22 4.88 -3.95
N CYS A 57 -6.03 5.72 -3.30
CA CYS A 57 -5.99 7.16 -3.44
C CYS A 57 -4.62 7.72 -3.04
N TYR A 58 -4.07 7.29 -1.90
CA TYR A 58 -2.77 7.76 -1.40
C TYR A 58 -1.65 7.44 -2.40
N LEU A 59 -1.60 6.20 -2.89
CA LEU A 59 -0.60 5.73 -3.86
C LEU A 59 -0.77 6.41 -5.23
N HIS A 60 -2.00 6.66 -5.68
CA HIS A 60 -2.26 7.31 -6.96
C HIS A 60 -1.74 8.76 -6.98
N VAL A 61 -1.89 9.49 -5.87
CA VAL A 61 -1.34 10.86 -5.77
C VAL A 61 0.19 10.86 -5.80
N ASP A 62 0.84 9.82 -5.24
CA ASP A 62 2.30 9.72 -5.26
C ASP A 62 2.87 9.64 -6.69
N LEU A 63 2.11 9.07 -7.64
CA LEU A 63 2.48 9.04 -9.06
C LEU A 63 2.67 10.44 -9.63
N PHE A 64 1.92 11.44 -9.15
CA PHE A 64 1.96 12.81 -9.70
C PHE A 64 3.32 13.49 -9.51
N LYS A 65 4.13 13.02 -8.56
CA LYS A 65 5.48 13.56 -8.29
C LYS A 65 6.42 13.43 -9.51
N ASN A 66 6.20 12.41 -10.35
CA ASN A 66 7.07 12.07 -11.47
C ASN A 66 6.46 12.38 -12.86
N LEU A 67 5.25 12.95 -12.92
CA LEU A 67 4.54 13.19 -14.19
C LEU A 67 4.89 14.54 -14.81
N SER A 68 4.87 14.60 -16.14
CA SER A 68 4.90 15.87 -16.88
C SER A 68 3.60 16.66 -16.69
N ALA A 69 3.60 17.96 -17.02
CA ALA A 69 2.40 18.81 -16.96
C ALA A 69 1.20 18.24 -17.75
N LYS A 70 1.48 17.68 -18.93
CA LYS A 70 0.45 17.10 -19.80
C LYS A 70 -0.15 15.83 -19.20
N GLU A 71 0.68 14.99 -18.58
CA GLU A 71 0.26 13.75 -17.93
C GLU A 71 -0.51 14.05 -16.64
N THR A 72 0.01 14.96 -15.81
CA THR A 72 -0.65 15.44 -14.59
C THR A 72 -2.09 15.85 -14.87
N LYS A 73 -2.31 16.65 -15.93
CA LYS A 73 -3.67 17.07 -16.31
C LYS A 73 -4.60 15.89 -16.62
N LYS A 74 -4.12 14.89 -17.37
CA LYS A 74 -4.91 13.70 -17.72
C LYS A 74 -5.22 12.87 -16.47
N HIS A 75 -4.19 12.58 -15.68
CA HIS A 75 -4.30 11.75 -14.49
C HIS A 75 -5.12 12.41 -13.38
N PHE A 76 -5.10 13.75 -13.27
CA PHE A 76 -5.94 14.46 -12.30
C PHE A 76 -7.44 14.33 -12.60
N VAL A 77 -7.83 14.38 -13.88
CA VAL A 77 -9.23 14.17 -14.28
C VAL A 77 -9.68 12.74 -13.95
N GLU A 78 -8.82 11.76 -14.25
CA GLU A 78 -9.06 10.35 -13.91
C GLU A 78 -9.16 10.14 -12.39
N PHE A 79 -8.26 10.77 -11.63
CA PHE A 79 -8.25 10.77 -10.18
C PHE A 79 -9.56 11.33 -9.60
N CYS A 80 -10.05 12.46 -10.12
CA CYS A 80 -11.34 13.02 -9.69
C CYS A 80 -12.48 12.02 -9.94
N SER A 81 -12.54 11.43 -11.13
CA SER A 81 -13.59 10.45 -11.47
C SER A 81 -13.52 9.15 -10.67
N THR A 82 -12.31 8.75 -10.25
CA THR A 82 -12.07 7.47 -9.56
C THR A 82 -12.26 7.58 -8.05
N PHE A 83 -11.91 8.73 -7.45
CA PHE A 83 -11.84 8.89 -5.99
C PHE A 83 -12.72 10.01 -5.42
N LEU A 84 -13.05 11.06 -6.19
CA LEU A 84 -13.69 12.27 -5.63
C LEU A 84 -15.16 12.42 -6.03
N ASP A 85 -15.53 11.96 -7.23
CA ASP A 85 -16.89 12.09 -7.74
C ASP A 85 -17.90 11.38 -6.85
N LYS A 86 -19.12 11.93 -6.76
CA LYS A 86 -20.19 11.39 -5.91
C LYS A 86 -20.61 9.95 -6.24
N GLY A 87 -20.39 9.53 -7.49
CA GLY A 87 -20.67 8.17 -7.98
C GLY A 87 -19.42 7.31 -8.15
N ALA A 88 -18.26 7.75 -7.66
CA ALA A 88 -17.02 7.00 -7.81
C ALA A 88 -17.05 5.70 -7.00
N VAL A 89 -16.55 4.61 -7.59
CA VAL A 89 -16.52 3.28 -6.94
C VAL A 89 -15.55 3.27 -5.76
N LEU A 90 -14.41 3.94 -5.91
CA LEU A 90 -13.38 4.07 -4.87
C LEU A 90 -13.45 5.46 -4.22
N ARG A 91 -14.65 5.93 -3.90
CA ARG A 91 -14.84 7.27 -3.35
C ARG A 91 -14.18 7.40 -1.98
N VAL A 92 -13.35 8.43 -1.80
CA VAL A 92 -12.71 8.75 -0.52
C VAL A 92 -13.32 9.98 0.15
N THR A 93 -12.90 10.24 1.38
CA THR A 93 -13.26 11.47 2.09
C THR A 93 -12.44 12.63 1.53
N THR A 94 -13.13 13.65 1.00
CA THR A 94 -12.50 14.81 0.37
C THR A 94 -12.53 16.02 1.30
N PRO A 95 -11.45 16.82 1.40
CA PRO A 95 -11.46 18.09 2.11
C PRO A 95 -12.56 19.03 1.58
N GLY A 96 -13.24 19.76 2.46
CA GLY A 96 -14.39 20.58 2.07
C GLY A 96 -14.05 21.69 1.08
N ASN A 97 -12.85 22.25 1.17
CA ASN A 97 -12.34 23.25 0.22
C ASN A 97 -12.06 22.64 -1.17
N VAL A 98 -11.47 21.44 -1.22
CA VAL A 98 -11.25 20.71 -2.48
C VAL A 98 -12.58 20.37 -3.15
N ALA A 99 -13.54 19.85 -2.38
CA ALA A 99 -14.88 19.54 -2.90
C ALA A 99 -15.58 20.81 -3.43
N PHE A 100 -15.48 21.92 -2.70
CA PHE A 100 -16.06 23.20 -3.12
C PHE A 100 -15.45 23.73 -4.43
N GLU A 101 -14.14 23.61 -4.61
CA GLU A 101 -13.46 23.99 -5.85
C GLU A 101 -13.91 23.14 -7.04
N LEU A 102 -14.00 21.81 -6.86
CA LEU A 102 -14.41 20.87 -7.91
C LEU A 102 -15.88 21.00 -8.32
N ASP A 103 -16.76 21.45 -7.41
CA ASP A 103 -18.17 21.74 -7.73
C ASP A 103 -18.32 22.99 -8.63
N ARG A 104 -17.32 23.89 -8.65
CA ARG A 104 -17.38 25.18 -9.36
C ARG A 104 -16.51 25.24 -10.60
N ASN A 105 -15.43 24.47 -10.63
CA ASN A 105 -14.44 24.46 -11.70
C ASN A 105 -14.32 23.05 -12.28
N ARG A 106 -14.17 22.95 -13.61
CA ARG A 106 -13.88 21.64 -14.20
C ARG A 106 -12.44 21.24 -13.89
N PRO A 107 -12.17 19.96 -13.56
CA PRO A 107 -10.81 19.49 -13.23
C PRO A 107 -9.77 19.79 -14.31
N ASP A 108 -10.18 19.78 -15.59
CA ASP A 108 -9.32 20.06 -16.75
C ASP A 108 -9.02 21.56 -16.97
N GLN A 109 -9.69 22.45 -16.26
CA GLN A 109 -9.48 23.90 -16.35
C GLN A 109 -8.55 24.44 -15.25
N LEU A 110 -8.26 23.63 -14.23
CA LEU A 110 -7.36 23.98 -13.15
C LEU A 110 -5.91 24.04 -13.64
N SER A 111 -5.11 24.92 -13.03
CA SER A 111 -3.67 24.95 -13.26
C SER A 111 -3.01 23.71 -12.67
N GLU A 112 -1.82 23.35 -13.19
CA GLU A 112 -1.06 22.20 -12.66
C GLU A 112 -0.77 22.35 -11.16
N GLU A 113 -0.45 23.57 -10.72
CA GLU A 113 -0.20 23.88 -9.30
C GLU A 113 -1.44 23.65 -8.42
N GLN A 114 -2.63 24.00 -8.94
CA GLN A 114 -3.89 23.75 -8.23
C GLN A 114 -4.19 22.26 -8.16
N GLN A 115 -4.01 21.54 -9.27
CA GLN A 115 -4.22 20.09 -9.33
C GLN A 115 -3.32 19.34 -8.34
N LYS A 116 -2.01 19.65 -8.33
CA LYS A 116 -1.05 19.04 -7.40
C LYS A 116 -1.40 19.34 -5.95
N ARG A 117 -1.66 20.60 -5.62
CA ARG A 117 -2.07 21.01 -4.26
C ARG A 117 -3.33 20.27 -3.79
N MET A 118 -4.35 20.22 -4.63
CA MET A 118 -5.62 19.54 -4.28
C MET A 118 -5.41 18.05 -4.08
N ALA A 119 -4.58 17.40 -4.91
CA ALA A 119 -4.24 16.00 -4.76
C ALA A 119 -3.49 15.74 -3.45
N GLU A 120 -2.52 16.57 -3.09
CA GLU A 120 -1.78 16.50 -1.82
C GLU A 120 -2.70 16.69 -0.60
N GLU A 121 -3.66 17.63 -0.66
CA GLU A 121 -4.63 17.84 0.42
C GLU A 121 -5.54 16.62 0.60
N VAL A 122 -5.99 15.99 -0.48
CA VAL A 122 -6.77 14.73 -0.42
C VAL A 122 -5.91 13.60 0.14
N GLN A 123 -4.66 13.47 -0.30
CA GLN A 123 -3.70 12.46 0.16
C GLN A 123 -3.47 12.60 1.67
N ALA A 124 -3.23 13.81 2.17
CA ALA A 124 -3.06 14.09 3.60
C ALA A 124 -4.28 13.68 4.42
N MET A 125 -5.50 13.83 3.88
CA MET A 125 -6.73 13.41 4.53
C MET A 125 -6.86 11.88 4.62
N GLN A 126 -6.23 11.12 3.72
CA GLN A 126 -6.24 9.65 3.76
C GLN A 126 -5.14 9.07 4.65
N ALA A 127 -4.08 9.84 4.94
CA ALA A 127 -2.90 9.35 5.65
C ALA A 127 -3.21 8.69 7.01
N ALA A 128 -4.21 9.21 7.74
CA ALA A 128 -4.62 8.64 9.02
C ALA A 128 -5.24 7.24 8.88
N GLU A 129 -6.06 7.00 7.86
CA GLU A 129 -6.64 5.66 7.64
C GLU A 129 -5.57 4.69 7.13
N VAL A 130 -4.65 5.14 6.27
CA VAL A 130 -3.52 4.31 5.82
C VAL A 130 -2.62 3.93 7.00
N ALA A 131 -2.32 4.85 7.91
CA ALA A 131 -1.54 4.57 9.10
C ALA A 131 -2.21 3.53 10.02
N LYS A 132 -3.54 3.62 10.18
CA LYS A 132 -4.33 2.63 10.93
C LYS A 132 -4.33 1.26 10.26
N GLN A 133 -4.43 1.20 8.92
CA GLN A 133 -4.33 -0.05 8.16
C GLN A 133 -2.94 -0.70 8.33
N LEU A 134 -1.87 0.10 8.30
CA LEU A 134 -0.50 -0.37 8.56
C LEU A 134 -0.33 -0.90 10.00
N GLU A 135 -0.94 -0.23 10.98
CA GLU A 135 -0.92 -0.70 12.36
C GLU A 135 -1.62 -2.05 12.51
N ASP A 136 -2.81 -2.22 11.95
CA ASP A 136 -3.51 -3.51 11.94
C ASP A 136 -2.67 -4.59 11.25
N PHE A 137 -2.11 -4.30 10.07
CA PHE A 137 -1.27 -5.25 9.35
C PHE A 137 -0.09 -5.73 10.21
N ARG A 138 0.62 -4.81 10.90
CA ARG A 138 1.72 -5.17 11.80
C ARG A 138 1.27 -6.07 12.95
N GLN A 139 0.11 -5.79 13.54
CA GLN A 139 -0.44 -6.62 14.61
C GLN A 139 -0.81 -8.02 14.09
N LYS A 140 -1.42 -8.11 12.90
CA LYS A 140 -1.77 -9.38 12.27
C LYS A 140 -0.53 -10.17 11.89
N ARG A 141 0.52 -9.52 11.39
CA ARG A 141 1.79 -10.16 11.05
C ARG A 141 2.45 -10.76 12.30
N MET A 142 2.46 -10.02 13.40
CA MET A 142 2.98 -10.50 14.69
C MET A 142 2.25 -11.75 15.21
N MET A 143 0.98 -11.92 14.84
CA MET A 143 0.18 -13.10 15.18
C MET A 143 0.26 -14.22 14.14
N GLY A 144 1.07 -14.07 13.07
CA GLY A 144 1.13 -15.03 11.97
C GLY A 144 -0.15 -15.09 11.14
N MET A 145 -0.95 -14.02 11.12
CA MET A 145 -2.27 -13.96 10.46
C MET A 145 -2.25 -13.21 9.12
N THR A 146 -1.06 -12.96 8.55
CA THR A 146 -0.89 -12.31 7.26
C THR A 146 -0.79 -13.34 6.12
N LEU A 147 -1.33 -12.97 4.96
CA LEU A 147 -1.18 -13.76 3.74
C LEU A 147 0.21 -13.51 3.11
N ASN A 148 0.67 -14.45 2.29
CA ASN A 148 1.92 -14.38 1.53
C ASN A 148 3.18 -14.14 2.37
N GLU A 149 3.18 -14.63 3.62
CA GLU A 149 4.35 -14.52 4.51
C GLU A 149 5.58 -15.23 3.92
N LEU A 150 5.36 -16.32 3.17
CA LEU A 150 6.43 -17.05 2.47
C LEU A 150 7.10 -16.17 1.41
N GLU A 151 6.33 -15.40 0.64
CA GLU A 151 6.88 -14.45 -0.33
C GLU A 151 7.61 -13.28 0.34
N LEU A 152 7.15 -12.79 1.50
CA LEU A 152 7.89 -11.81 2.29
C LEU A 152 9.22 -12.39 2.77
N GLN A 153 9.19 -13.58 3.36
CA GLN A 153 10.38 -14.26 3.88
C GLN A 153 11.40 -14.58 2.78
N ASP A 154 10.95 -14.94 1.58
CA ASP A 154 11.81 -15.20 0.41
C ASP A 154 12.59 -13.95 -0.02
N VAL A 155 12.01 -12.75 0.14
CA VAL A 155 12.72 -11.50 -0.13
C VAL A 155 13.54 -11.02 1.06
N GLU A 156 13.02 -11.16 2.28
CA GLU A 156 13.66 -10.72 3.52
C GLU A 156 14.92 -11.54 3.86
N SER A 157 14.93 -12.83 3.51
CA SER A 157 16.09 -13.73 3.69
C SER A 157 17.09 -13.68 2.52
N HIS A 158 16.77 -12.98 1.43
CA HIS A 158 17.63 -12.93 0.25
C HIS A 158 18.94 -12.18 0.53
N TYR A 159 20.06 -12.87 0.42
CA TYR A 159 21.37 -12.25 0.49
C TYR A 159 21.72 -11.56 -0.84
N PRO A 160 21.88 -10.22 -0.87
CA PRO A 160 22.12 -9.49 -2.12
C PRO A 160 23.44 -9.90 -2.77
N THR A 161 23.43 -10.12 -4.07
CA THR A 161 24.65 -10.40 -4.86
C THR A 161 24.71 -9.48 -6.08
N ASP A 162 25.88 -9.32 -6.69
CA ASP A 162 26.04 -8.52 -7.92
C ASP A 162 25.13 -8.99 -9.07
N ARG A 163 24.79 -10.29 -9.10
CA ARG A 163 23.91 -10.86 -10.12
C ARG A 163 22.43 -10.68 -9.81
N ILE A 164 22.08 -10.71 -8.53
CA ILE A 164 20.70 -10.58 -8.06
C ILE A 164 20.68 -9.58 -6.89
N PRO A 165 20.60 -8.27 -7.21
CA PRO A 165 20.35 -7.25 -6.23
C PRO A 165 19.00 -7.46 -5.54
N LEU A 166 18.86 -6.95 -4.31
CA LEU A 166 17.62 -7.05 -3.55
C LEU A 166 16.43 -6.43 -4.29
N GLU A 167 16.63 -5.31 -4.97
CA GLU A 167 15.59 -4.65 -5.78
C GLU A 167 15.08 -5.54 -6.93
N MET A 168 15.95 -6.35 -7.53
CA MET A 168 15.56 -7.27 -8.60
C MET A 168 14.74 -8.43 -8.05
N LYS A 169 15.13 -8.95 -6.88
CA LYS A 169 14.39 -9.99 -6.16
C LYS A 169 13.01 -9.49 -5.72
N GLU A 170 12.94 -8.30 -5.12
CA GLU A 170 11.67 -7.60 -4.79
C GLU A 170 10.76 -7.52 -6.03
N LYS A 171 11.24 -6.94 -7.13
CA LYS A 171 10.42 -6.79 -8.34
C LYS A 171 9.92 -8.12 -8.88
N SER A 172 10.78 -9.14 -8.94
CA SER A 172 10.40 -10.46 -9.45
C SER A 172 9.36 -11.15 -8.57
N VAL A 173 9.46 -11.06 -7.24
CA VAL A 173 8.45 -11.64 -6.35
C VAL A 173 7.13 -10.84 -6.43
N ALA A 174 7.22 -9.51 -6.53
CA ALA A 174 6.07 -8.64 -6.71
C ALA A 174 5.28 -8.96 -8.00
N GLU A 175 5.96 -9.19 -9.14
CA GLU A 175 5.31 -9.59 -10.40
C GLU A 175 4.51 -10.89 -10.22
N ASN A 176 5.12 -11.92 -9.61
CA ASN A 176 4.42 -13.18 -9.34
C ASN A 176 3.23 -13.01 -8.38
N LEU A 177 3.35 -12.16 -7.36
CA LEU A 177 2.26 -11.86 -6.45
C LEU A 177 1.10 -11.15 -7.16
N LEU A 178 1.42 -10.19 -8.03
CA LEU A 178 0.41 -9.44 -8.77
C LEU A 178 -0.39 -10.36 -9.70
N ASP A 179 0.29 -11.28 -10.39
CA ASP A 179 -0.35 -12.29 -11.23
C ASP A 179 -1.31 -13.16 -10.41
N LYS A 180 -0.86 -13.70 -9.26
CA LYS A 180 -1.70 -14.48 -8.33
C LYS A 180 -2.92 -13.70 -7.83
N MET A 181 -2.75 -12.42 -7.50
CA MET A 181 -3.84 -11.55 -7.05
C MET A 181 -4.90 -11.36 -8.14
N SER A 182 -4.48 -11.19 -9.40
CA SER A 182 -5.39 -11.01 -10.54
C SER A 182 -6.21 -12.28 -10.84
N GLU A 183 -5.60 -13.46 -10.75
CA GLU A 183 -6.26 -14.74 -10.95
C GLU A 183 -7.30 -15.00 -9.86
N THR A 184 -6.97 -14.68 -8.60
CA THR A 184 -7.86 -14.89 -7.45
C THR A 184 -9.10 -13.97 -7.50
N GLN A 185 -8.93 -12.73 -7.95
CA GLN A 185 -10.05 -11.77 -8.09
C GLN A 185 -11.03 -12.17 -9.21
N SER A 186 -10.54 -12.89 -10.23
CA SER A 186 -11.37 -13.40 -11.33
C SER A 186 -12.42 -14.43 -10.86
N VAL A 187 -12.24 -15.01 -9.67
CA VAL A 187 -13.16 -16.00 -9.08
C VAL A 187 -14.34 -15.35 -8.36
N PHE A 188 -14.20 -14.09 -7.90
CA PHE A 188 -15.26 -13.35 -7.21
C PHE A 188 -16.17 -12.53 -8.15
N ALA A 189 -15.96 -12.62 -9.47
CA ALA A 189 -16.69 -11.89 -10.49
C ALA A 189 -17.90 -12.67 -11.09
N TYR A 190 -18.44 -13.67 -10.37
CA TYR A 190 -19.61 -14.46 -10.78
C TYR A 190 -20.80 -14.28 -9.84
#